data_AF-A0A7R9JDH7-F1
#
_entry.id   AF-A0A7R9JDH7-F1
#
_cell.length_a   1.000
_cell.length_b   1.000
_cell.length_c   1.000
_cell.angle_alpha   90.00
_cell.angle_beta   90.00
_cell.angle_gamma   90.00
#
_symmetry.space_group_name_H-M   'P 1'
#
loop_
_entity.id
_entity.type
_entity.pdbx_description
1 polymer ?
#
loop_
_entity_poly.entity_id
_entity_poly.type
_entity_poly.pdbx_seq_one_letter_code
_entity_poly.pdbx_strand_id
1 'polypeptide(L)'
;MNQLYLLSSLGTLLLALIFQPEWTLVLVGMVLVALALVSAVILIYVNFSSKCVPSTYSTQRPTPELDAWRNYLTRHEPKIEKPLRLPVIFGRMVDGILQQLMDLALRDFVGRLFNDLGFESYELIQDMKVDIWSVIHNIQERMSKVDKPKLIAVDLVNKVTFHFERVRFAQAAHASTTAYYLPRHLESPERERDYLRKMSEHVIHYLFPPCYSQASPIRQLVREVLVCKAIELITDPDFINQKVIVYIQQQSQTDVSRKKPSAYASTFV
;
A
#
# COMPACT_ATOMS: atom_id res chain seq x y z
N MET A 1 45.96 -36.88 -20.95
CA MET A 1 46.51 -36.45 -19.64
C MET A 1 46.13 -35.00 -19.27
N ASN A 2 46.04 -34.04 -20.20
CA ASN A 2 45.81 -32.62 -19.86
C ASN A 2 44.43 -32.28 -19.27
N GLN A 3 43.37 -33.02 -19.59
CA GLN A 3 42.00 -32.77 -19.09
C GLN A 3 41.85 -33.10 -17.59
N LEU A 4 42.60 -34.08 -17.09
CA LEU A 4 42.52 -34.52 -15.68
C LEU A 4 43.19 -33.50 -14.73
N TYR A 5 44.27 -32.87 -15.19
CA TYR A 5 44.95 -31.82 -14.44
C TYR A 5 44.14 -30.52 -14.35
N LEU A 6 43.36 -30.20 -15.39
CA LEU A 6 42.45 -29.06 -15.38
C LEU A 6 41.27 -29.27 -14.42
N LEU A 7 40.72 -30.49 -14.34
CA LEU A 7 39.64 -30.80 -13.40
C LEU A 7 40.13 -30.74 -11.94
N SER A 8 41.35 -31.23 -11.70
CA SER A 8 41.98 -31.20 -10.38
C SER A 8 42.35 -29.79 -9.93
N SER A 9 42.90 -28.95 -10.81
CA SER A 9 43.24 -27.55 -10.49
C SER A 9 42.01 -26.67 -10.30
N LEU A 10 40.92 -26.95 -11.02
CA LEU A 10 39.65 -26.25 -10.83
C LEU A 10 39.00 -26.64 -9.49
N GLY A 11 39.11 -27.91 -9.08
CA GLY A 11 38.66 -28.39 -7.78
C GLY A 11 39.42 -27.78 -6.61
N THR A 12 40.74 -27.62 -6.72
CA THR A 12 41.56 -26.98 -5.67
C THR A 12 41.35 -25.47 -5.59
N LEU A 13 41.12 -24.79 -6.71
CA LEU A 13 40.71 -23.38 -6.73
C LEU A 13 39.34 -23.15 -6.08
N LEU A 14 38.38 -24.05 -6.31
CA LEU A 14 37.05 -24.00 -5.69
C LEU A 14 37.14 -24.22 -4.18
N LEU A 15 37.97 -25.17 -3.72
CA LEU A 15 38.22 -25.39 -2.30
C LEU A 15 38.91 -24.19 -1.63
N ALA A 16 39.86 -23.54 -2.32
CA ALA A 16 40.58 -22.37 -1.83
C ALA A 16 39.68 -21.11 -1.74
N LEU A 17 38.71 -20.97 -2.66
CA LEU A 17 37.68 -19.92 -2.61
C LEU A 17 36.71 -20.11 -1.44
N ILE A 18 36.39 -21.36 -1.09
CA ILE A 18 35.52 -21.70 0.04
C ILE A 18 36.22 -21.48 1.40
N PHE A 19 37.56 -21.54 1.46
CA PHE A 19 38.32 -21.45 2.73
C PHE A 19 38.78 -20.03 3.10
N GLN A 20 38.39 -19.00 2.34
CA GLN A 20 38.68 -17.60 2.70
C GLN A 20 37.71 -17.14 3.81
N PRO A 21 38.22 -16.68 4.97
CA PRO A 21 37.41 -16.41 6.17
C PRO A 21 36.37 -15.29 5.99
N GLU A 22 36.56 -14.42 5.01
CA GLU A 22 35.59 -13.35 4.70
C GLU A 22 34.39 -13.89 3.92
N TRP A 23 34.60 -14.83 2.98
CA TRP A 23 33.54 -15.43 2.18
C TRP A 23 32.71 -16.43 2.98
N THR A 24 33.31 -17.15 3.93
CA THR A 24 32.57 -18.01 4.85
C THR A 24 31.67 -17.18 5.78
N LEU A 25 32.11 -16.02 6.24
CA LEU A 25 31.30 -15.09 7.04
C LEU A 25 30.12 -14.51 6.24
N VAL A 26 30.34 -14.16 4.96
CA VAL A 26 29.26 -13.71 4.06
C VAL A 26 28.27 -14.85 3.80
N LEU A 27 28.74 -16.06 3.53
CA LEU A 27 27.86 -17.23 3.33
C LEU A 27 27.05 -17.57 4.59
N VAL A 28 27.68 -17.57 5.76
CA VAL A 28 26.99 -17.78 7.05
C VAL A 28 25.96 -16.66 7.30
N GLY A 29 26.31 -15.41 6.99
CA GLY A 29 25.38 -14.28 7.06
C GLY A 29 24.17 -14.45 6.13
N MET A 30 24.39 -14.86 4.88
CA MET A 30 23.33 -15.14 3.91
C MET A 30 22.41 -16.28 4.38
N VAL A 31 22.98 -17.34 4.97
CA VAL A 31 22.22 -18.46 5.53
C VAL A 31 21.41 -18.01 6.76
N LEU A 32 21.97 -17.19 7.64
CA LEU A 32 21.24 -16.65 8.80
C LEU A 32 20.11 -15.72 8.38
N VAL A 33 20.32 -14.88 7.36
CA VAL A 33 19.26 -14.04 6.78
C VAL A 33 18.18 -14.90 6.13
N ALA A 34 18.56 -15.95 5.39
CA ALA A 34 17.59 -16.88 4.82
C ALA A 34 16.77 -17.59 5.91
N LEU A 35 17.40 -18.04 7.01
CA LEU A 35 16.71 -18.65 8.15
C LEU A 35 15.82 -17.63 8.90
N ALA A 36 16.23 -16.37 8.99
CA ALA A 36 15.42 -15.29 9.54
C ALA A 36 14.19 -14.99 8.66
N LEU A 37 14.35 -15.01 7.33
CA LEU A 37 13.23 -14.86 6.39
C LEU A 37 12.28 -16.06 6.44
N VAL A 38 12.82 -17.28 6.49
CA VAL A 38 12.01 -18.50 6.62
C VAL A 38 11.27 -18.53 7.96
N SER A 39 11.92 -18.17 9.07
CA SER A 39 11.24 -18.08 10.38
C SER A 39 10.21 -16.95 10.43
N ALA A 40 10.44 -15.82 9.76
CA ALA A 40 9.44 -14.76 9.61
C ALA A 40 8.24 -15.23 8.79
N VAL A 41 8.46 -15.95 7.68
CA VAL A 41 7.39 -16.56 6.87
C VAL A 41 6.62 -17.61 7.67
N ILE A 42 7.31 -18.44 8.47
CA ILE A 42 6.67 -19.43 9.35
C ILE A 42 5.86 -18.73 10.45
N LEU A 43 6.37 -17.65 11.07
CA LEU A 43 5.62 -16.89 12.07
C LEU A 43 4.41 -16.17 11.47
N ILE A 44 4.53 -15.66 10.24
CA ILE A 44 3.41 -15.08 9.49
C ILE A 44 2.38 -16.17 9.18
N TYR A 45 2.82 -17.34 8.70
CA TYR A 45 1.98 -18.49 8.41
C TYR A 45 1.28 -19.04 9.66
N VAL A 46 1.98 -19.17 10.78
CA VAL A 46 1.43 -19.62 12.07
C VAL A 46 0.48 -18.59 12.66
N ASN A 47 0.75 -17.28 12.53
CA ASN A 47 -0.15 -16.23 12.99
C ASN A 47 -1.41 -16.11 12.10
N PHE A 48 -1.26 -16.40 10.80
CA PHE A 48 -2.37 -16.48 9.85
C PHE A 48 -3.22 -17.75 10.09
N SER A 49 -2.59 -18.90 10.35
CA SER A 49 -3.29 -20.17 10.64
C SER A 49 -3.86 -20.24 12.06
N SER A 50 -3.29 -19.55 13.04
CA SER A 50 -3.79 -19.53 14.43
C SER A 50 -4.98 -18.59 14.63
N LYS A 51 -5.27 -17.70 13.67
CA LYS A 51 -6.43 -16.78 13.75
C LYS A 51 -7.63 -17.20 12.91
N CYS A 52 -7.49 -18.24 12.10
CA CYS A 52 -8.59 -18.93 11.46
C CYS A 52 -8.47 -20.43 11.73
N VAL A 53 -9.17 -20.90 12.76
CA VAL A 53 -9.57 -22.32 12.84
C VAL A 53 -11.10 -22.30 12.74
N PRO A 54 -11.65 -23.00 11.75
CA PRO A 54 -12.14 -24.32 12.08
C PRO A 54 -11.31 -25.40 11.39
N SER A 55 -11.07 -26.46 12.15
CA SER A 55 -10.68 -27.80 11.70
C SER A 55 -9.33 -27.93 11.01
N THR A 56 -8.37 -28.45 11.79
CA THR A 56 -7.51 -29.60 11.46
C THR A 56 -7.71 -30.17 10.05
N TYR A 57 -6.65 -30.29 9.25
CA TYR A 57 -6.02 -31.59 8.92
C TYR A 57 -4.78 -31.40 8.02
N SER A 58 -3.75 -32.13 8.44
CA SER A 58 -2.53 -32.52 7.73
C SER A 58 -2.71 -32.71 6.21
N THR A 59 -1.81 -32.09 5.43
CA THR A 59 -1.56 -32.38 4.02
C THR A 59 -1.12 -33.84 3.81
N GLN A 60 -2.07 -34.71 3.49
CA GLN A 60 -1.82 -35.93 2.71
C GLN A 60 -2.46 -35.76 1.33
N ARG A 61 -1.83 -36.31 0.29
CA ARG A 61 -2.31 -36.25 -1.10
C ARG A 61 -3.80 -36.65 -1.18
N PRO A 62 -4.62 -35.95 -1.98
CA PRO A 62 -6.06 -36.19 -1.99
C PRO A 62 -6.35 -37.63 -2.44
N THR A 63 -7.06 -38.36 -1.58
CA THR A 63 -7.66 -39.65 -1.94
C THR A 63 -8.91 -39.37 -2.79
N PRO A 64 -9.32 -40.31 -3.67
CA PRO A 64 -10.51 -40.14 -4.51
C PRO A 64 -11.81 -39.90 -3.71
N GLU A 65 -11.84 -40.30 -2.43
CA GLU A 65 -12.95 -40.01 -1.52
C GLU A 65 -13.00 -38.55 -1.08
N LEU A 66 -11.85 -37.88 -1.00
CA LEU A 66 -11.73 -36.46 -0.62
C LEU A 66 -12.21 -35.55 -1.75
N ASP A 67 -12.00 -35.97 -3.00
CA ASP A 67 -12.56 -35.30 -4.19
C ASP A 67 -14.07 -35.51 -4.29
N ALA A 68 -14.57 -36.69 -3.93
CA ALA A 68 -16.00 -36.95 -3.84
C ALA A 68 -16.65 -36.09 -2.74
N TRP A 69 -16.00 -35.94 -1.58
CA TRP A 69 -16.43 -35.05 -0.50
C TRP A 69 -16.36 -33.58 -0.90
N ARG A 70 -15.29 -33.14 -1.58
CA ARG A 70 -15.17 -31.78 -2.14
C ARG A 70 -16.30 -31.48 -3.11
N ASN A 71 -16.61 -32.41 -4.01
CA ASN A 71 -17.72 -32.29 -4.97
C ASN A 71 -19.10 -32.32 -4.29
N TYR A 72 -19.25 -33.03 -3.17
CA TYR A 72 -20.47 -33.05 -2.37
C TYR A 72 -20.66 -31.73 -1.59
N LEU A 73 -19.59 -31.18 -1.02
CA LEU A 73 -19.60 -29.92 -0.29
C LEU A 73 -19.81 -28.72 -1.22
N THR A 74 -19.15 -28.66 -2.37
CA THR A 74 -19.40 -27.62 -3.39
C THR A 74 -20.80 -27.69 -4.00
N ARG A 75 -21.46 -28.86 -3.95
CA ARG A 75 -22.87 -29.00 -4.33
C ARG A 75 -23.84 -28.43 -3.30
N HIS A 76 -23.38 -28.27 -2.06
CA HIS A 76 -24.16 -27.77 -0.92
C HIS A 76 -23.68 -26.42 -0.38
N GLU A 77 -22.60 -25.86 -0.91
CA GLU A 77 -22.24 -24.46 -0.66
C GLU A 77 -23.38 -23.56 -1.14
N PRO A 78 -23.96 -22.72 -0.28
CA PRO A 78 -24.89 -21.72 -0.74
C PRO A 78 -24.13 -20.83 -1.71
N LYS A 79 -24.45 -20.91 -3.01
CA LYS A 79 -24.04 -19.89 -3.97
C LYS A 79 -24.41 -18.55 -3.35
N ILE A 80 -23.42 -17.76 -2.95
CA ILE A 80 -23.65 -16.41 -2.46
C ILE A 80 -24.03 -15.57 -3.69
N GLU A 81 -25.31 -15.66 -4.08
CA GLU A 81 -25.92 -14.92 -5.19
C GLU A 81 -26.31 -13.48 -4.79
N LYS A 82 -25.88 -12.99 -3.63
CA LYS A 82 -26.14 -11.60 -3.24
C LYS A 82 -24.93 -10.74 -3.59
N PRO A 83 -25.06 -9.78 -4.52
CA PRO A 83 -23.99 -8.82 -4.77
C PRO A 83 -23.71 -8.08 -3.46
N LEU A 84 -22.42 -7.96 -3.10
CA LEU A 84 -21.97 -7.22 -1.93
C LEU A 84 -22.54 -5.80 -1.98
N ARG A 85 -23.55 -5.51 -1.14
CA ARG A 85 -24.22 -4.19 -1.12
C ARG A 85 -23.49 -3.26 -0.16
N LEU A 86 -22.53 -2.53 -0.72
CA LEU A 86 -21.80 -1.50 0.00
C LEU A 86 -22.67 -0.23 0.16
N PRO A 87 -22.60 0.48 1.31
CA PRO A 87 -23.36 1.70 1.54
C PRO A 87 -22.90 2.83 0.61
N VAL A 88 -23.82 3.71 0.23
CA VAL A 88 -23.54 4.90 -0.62
C VAL A 88 -22.83 5.96 0.23
N ILE A 89 -21.70 6.49 -0.27
CA ILE A 89 -20.84 7.46 0.42
C ILE A 89 -20.89 8.82 -0.28
N PHE A 90 -20.51 8.89 -1.56
CA PHE A 90 -20.45 10.13 -2.34
C PHE A 90 -21.65 10.31 -3.27
N GLY A 91 -22.27 9.20 -3.68
CA GLY A 91 -23.37 9.17 -4.63
C GLY A 91 -23.18 8.04 -5.64
N ARG A 92 -24.31 7.48 -6.14
CA ARG A 92 -24.34 6.21 -6.87
C ARG A 92 -23.37 6.12 -8.06
N MET A 93 -23.17 7.22 -8.79
CA MET A 93 -22.27 7.23 -9.96
C MET A 93 -20.80 7.13 -9.53
N VAL A 94 -20.38 7.99 -8.61
CA VAL A 94 -18.99 8.02 -8.11
C VAL A 94 -18.68 6.73 -7.36
N ASP A 95 -19.59 6.29 -6.51
CA ASP A 95 -19.44 5.06 -5.74
C ASP A 95 -19.37 3.83 -6.66
N GLY A 96 -20.15 3.80 -7.74
CA GLY A 96 -20.12 2.72 -8.74
C GLY A 96 -18.76 2.64 -9.47
N ILE A 97 -18.23 3.78 -9.89
CA ILE A 97 -16.90 3.86 -10.53
C ILE A 97 -15.81 3.43 -9.53
N LEU A 98 -15.91 3.88 -8.28
CA LEU A 98 -14.94 3.55 -7.24
C LEU A 98 -14.95 2.05 -6.90
N GLN A 99 -16.13 1.45 -6.80
CA GLN A 99 -16.26 0.00 -6.60
C GLN A 99 -15.71 -0.78 -7.78
N GLN A 100 -15.96 -0.35 -9.01
CA GLN A 100 -15.39 -0.98 -10.20
C GLN A 100 -13.86 -0.88 -10.23
N LEU A 101 -13.31 0.29 -9.91
CA LEU A 101 -11.87 0.49 -9.82
C LEU A 101 -11.25 -0.43 -8.75
N MET A 102 -11.91 -0.55 -7.60
CA MET A 102 -11.48 -1.42 -6.51
C MET A 102 -11.56 -2.90 -6.90
N ASP A 103 -12.61 -3.33 -7.61
CA ASP A 103 -12.75 -4.69 -8.13
C ASP A 103 -11.62 -5.02 -9.11
N LEU A 104 -11.29 -4.10 -10.01
CA LEU A 104 -10.17 -4.26 -10.95
C LEU A 104 -8.82 -4.32 -10.21
N ALA A 105 -8.58 -3.39 -9.29
CA ALA A 105 -7.33 -3.33 -8.53
C ALA A 105 -7.13 -4.59 -7.67
N LEU A 106 -8.13 -5.00 -6.89
CA LEU A 106 -8.02 -6.18 -6.03
C LEU A 106 -7.86 -7.45 -6.86
N ARG A 107 -8.57 -7.57 -7.99
CA ARG A 107 -8.41 -8.72 -8.89
C ARG A 107 -7.01 -8.78 -9.49
N ASP A 108 -6.47 -7.65 -9.94
CA ASP A 108 -5.19 -7.61 -10.66
C ASP A 108 -3.97 -7.67 -9.73
N PHE A 109 -4.04 -7.10 -8.53
CA PHE A 109 -2.92 -7.09 -7.57
C PHE A 109 -2.98 -8.25 -6.57
N VAL A 110 -4.15 -8.49 -5.96
CA VAL A 110 -4.32 -9.52 -4.93
C VAL A 110 -4.69 -10.85 -5.56
N GLY A 111 -5.69 -10.85 -6.45
CA GLY A 111 -6.16 -12.07 -7.10
C GLY A 111 -5.08 -12.79 -7.87
N ARG A 112 -4.29 -12.06 -8.68
CA ARG A 112 -3.15 -12.65 -9.41
C ARG A 112 -2.11 -13.24 -8.46
N LEU A 113 -1.72 -12.50 -7.42
CA LEU A 113 -0.71 -12.94 -6.45
C LEU A 113 -1.13 -14.21 -5.69
N PHE A 114 -2.39 -14.33 -5.30
CA PHE A 114 -2.89 -15.52 -4.61
C PHE A 114 -3.13 -16.71 -5.56
N ASN A 115 -3.54 -16.44 -6.80
CA ASN A 115 -3.68 -17.48 -7.82
C ASN A 115 -2.31 -18.11 -8.15
N ASP A 116 -1.24 -17.30 -8.22
CA ASP A 116 0.13 -17.79 -8.41
C ASP A 116 0.60 -18.67 -7.25
N LEU A 117 0.03 -18.49 -6.06
CA LEU A 117 0.29 -19.29 -4.86
C LEU A 117 -0.65 -20.51 -4.71
N GLY A 118 -1.60 -20.68 -5.64
CA GLY A 118 -2.54 -21.82 -5.65
C GLY A 118 -3.72 -21.70 -4.67
N PHE A 119 -4.01 -20.50 -4.16
CA PHE A 119 -5.13 -20.26 -3.23
C PHE A 119 -6.34 -19.66 -3.95
N GLU A 120 -7.53 -20.16 -3.63
CA GLU A 120 -8.79 -19.52 -4.05
C GLU A 120 -8.96 -18.19 -3.30
N SER A 121 -8.89 -17.09 -4.03
CA SER A 121 -8.76 -15.73 -3.47
C SER A 121 -10.07 -14.94 -3.40
N TYR A 122 -11.19 -15.53 -3.82
CA TYR A 122 -12.44 -14.80 -4.00
C TYR A 122 -12.98 -14.22 -2.69
N GLU A 123 -13.07 -15.02 -1.62
CA GLU A 123 -13.58 -14.57 -0.32
C GLU A 123 -12.69 -13.48 0.29
N LEU A 124 -11.36 -13.69 0.25
CA LEU A 124 -10.38 -12.70 0.72
C LEU A 124 -10.52 -11.36 -0.04
N ILE A 125 -10.71 -11.39 -1.35
CA ILE A 125 -10.91 -10.19 -2.16
C ILE A 125 -12.19 -9.46 -1.73
N GLN A 126 -13.29 -10.18 -1.46
CA GLN A 126 -14.52 -9.57 -0.98
C GLN A 126 -14.35 -8.95 0.41
N ASP A 127 -13.65 -9.62 1.33
CA ASP A 127 -13.38 -9.09 2.66
C ASP A 127 -12.51 -7.82 2.59
N MET A 128 -11.44 -7.85 1.80
CA MET A 128 -10.61 -6.66 1.57
C MET A 128 -11.39 -5.52 0.93
N LYS A 129 -12.35 -5.83 0.05
CA LYS A 129 -13.25 -4.84 -0.57
C LYS A 129 -14.12 -4.15 0.49
N VAL A 130 -14.69 -4.90 1.42
CA VAL A 130 -15.46 -4.37 2.55
C VAL A 130 -14.58 -3.49 3.43
N ASP A 131 -13.37 -3.95 3.75
CA ASP A 131 -12.44 -3.23 4.61
C ASP A 131 -11.98 -1.90 3.99
N ILE A 132 -11.62 -1.90 2.71
CA ILE A 132 -11.25 -0.68 1.98
C ILE A 132 -12.44 0.28 1.91
N TRP A 133 -13.65 -0.23 1.67
CA TRP A 133 -14.85 0.60 1.65
C TRP A 133 -15.13 1.25 3.01
N SER A 134 -14.93 0.51 4.10
CA SER A 134 -15.02 1.03 5.46
C SER A 134 -13.99 2.14 5.72
N VAL A 135 -12.75 1.97 5.25
CA VAL A 135 -11.71 3.01 5.33
C VAL A 135 -12.13 4.27 4.55
N ILE A 136 -12.65 4.12 3.33
CA ILE A 136 -13.12 5.24 2.50
C ILE A 136 -14.27 5.98 3.21
N HIS A 137 -15.22 5.24 3.79
CA HIS A 137 -16.31 5.80 4.59
C HIS A 137 -15.77 6.62 5.76
N ASN A 138 -14.85 6.05 6.55
CA ASN A 138 -14.26 6.74 7.70
C ASN A 138 -13.50 8.01 7.31
N ILE A 139 -12.81 7.99 6.17
CA ILE A 139 -12.15 9.19 5.62
C ILE A 139 -13.20 10.23 5.24
N GLN A 140 -14.24 9.84 4.49
CA GLN A 140 -15.28 10.78 4.06
C GLN A 140 -16.02 11.39 5.25
N GLU A 141 -16.37 10.58 6.24
CA GLU A 141 -17.07 11.05 7.43
C GLU A 141 -16.23 12.09 8.18
N ARG A 142 -14.93 11.82 8.36
CA ARG A 142 -14.00 12.77 9.00
C ARG A 142 -13.82 14.03 8.17
N MET A 143 -13.63 13.91 6.85
CA MET A 143 -13.48 15.05 5.94
C MET A 143 -14.75 15.90 5.86
N SER A 144 -15.93 15.31 6.05
CA SER A 144 -17.20 16.04 6.06
C SER A 144 -17.33 16.97 7.27
N LYS A 145 -16.66 16.65 8.38
CA LYS A 145 -16.63 17.44 9.63
C LYS A 145 -15.62 18.58 9.58
N VAL A 146 -14.78 18.65 8.55
CA VAL A 146 -13.76 19.70 8.40
C VAL A 146 -14.37 20.96 7.78
N ASP A 147 -14.11 22.10 8.41
CA ASP A 147 -14.43 23.42 7.86
C ASP A 147 -13.53 23.72 6.65
N LYS A 148 -14.04 23.45 5.45
CA LYS A 148 -13.28 23.57 4.19
C LYS A 148 -12.83 25.01 3.91
N PRO A 149 -13.69 26.05 4.03
CA PRO A 149 -13.25 27.44 3.87
C PRO A 149 -12.13 27.82 4.83
N LYS A 150 -12.26 27.49 6.13
CA LYS A 150 -11.21 27.80 7.11
C LYS A 150 -9.91 27.06 6.80
N LEU A 151 -9.99 25.79 6.44
CA LEU A 151 -8.83 24.98 6.08
C LEU A 151 -8.02 25.64 4.95
N ILE A 152 -8.69 26.06 3.87
CA ILE A 152 -8.04 26.60 2.67
C ILE A 152 -7.60 28.04 2.88
N ALA A 153 -8.48 28.91 3.38
CA ALA A 153 -8.24 30.35 3.42
C ALA A 153 -7.38 30.78 4.60
N VAL A 154 -7.43 30.05 5.72
CA VAL A 154 -6.77 30.45 6.97
C VAL A 154 -5.65 29.49 7.31
N ASP A 155 -5.98 28.21 7.57
CA ASP A 155 -5.02 27.27 8.16
C ASP A 155 -3.86 26.96 7.19
N LEU A 156 -4.18 26.70 5.93
CA LEU A 156 -3.17 26.44 4.89
C LEU A 156 -2.30 27.66 4.64
N VAL A 157 -2.91 28.84 4.45
CA VAL A 157 -2.19 30.10 4.21
C VAL A 157 -1.24 30.39 5.38
N ASN A 158 -1.70 30.27 6.62
CA ASN A 158 -0.87 30.50 7.80
C ASN A 158 0.30 29.52 7.88
N LYS A 159 0.07 28.23 7.59
CA LYS A 159 1.13 27.22 7.62
C LYS A 159 2.19 27.45 6.53
N VAL A 160 1.76 27.77 5.32
CA VAL A 160 2.66 28.07 4.20
C VAL A 160 3.43 29.35 4.45
N THR A 161 2.78 30.42 4.90
CA THR A 161 3.44 31.69 5.26
C THR A 161 4.47 31.47 6.36
N PHE A 162 4.10 30.79 7.45
CA PHE A 162 5.04 30.46 8.52
C PHE A 162 6.23 29.63 8.04
N HIS A 163 5.99 28.70 7.10
CA HIS A 163 7.07 27.92 6.49
C HIS A 163 8.02 28.82 5.68
N PHE A 164 7.49 29.70 4.84
CA PHE A 164 8.31 30.64 4.06
C PHE A 164 9.05 31.64 4.95
N GLU A 165 8.45 32.11 6.03
CA GLU A 165 9.13 32.94 7.02
C GLU A 165 10.33 32.23 7.64
N ARG A 166 10.16 30.96 8.04
CA ARG A 166 11.26 30.15 8.56
C ARG A 166 12.39 29.97 7.55
N VAL A 167 12.06 29.71 6.29
CA VAL A 167 13.06 29.60 5.22
C VAL A 167 13.78 30.94 5.03
N ARG A 168 13.05 32.05 5.01
CA ARG A 168 13.63 33.40 4.89
C ARG A 168 14.57 33.72 6.03
N PHE A 169 14.20 33.43 7.28
CA PHE A 169 15.07 33.64 8.45
C PHE A 169 16.33 32.78 8.38
N ALA A 170 16.21 31.53 7.93
CA ALA A 170 17.34 30.64 7.72
C ALA A 170 18.32 31.18 6.67
N GLN A 171 17.78 31.67 5.55
CA GLN A 171 18.56 32.27 4.47
C GLN A 171 19.31 33.53 4.93
N ALA A 172 18.65 34.39 5.70
CA ALA A 172 19.28 35.56 6.29
C ALA A 172 20.36 35.19 7.34
N ALA A 173 20.15 34.12 8.09
CA ALA A 173 21.07 33.63 9.11
C ALA A 173 22.29 32.88 8.53
N HIS A 174 22.32 32.53 7.25
CA HIS A 174 23.53 32.00 6.59
C HIS A 174 24.69 33.03 6.57
N ALA A 175 24.44 34.31 6.86
CA ALA A 175 25.49 35.30 7.12
C ALA A 175 26.10 35.19 8.53
N SER A 176 25.50 34.43 9.45
CA SER A 176 25.94 34.28 10.85
C SER A 176 25.54 32.92 11.42
N THR A 177 26.38 31.88 11.23
CA THR A 177 26.52 30.55 11.92
C THR A 177 25.31 29.84 12.57
N THR A 178 24.07 30.29 12.37
CA THR A 178 22.89 29.78 13.06
C THR A 178 22.13 28.93 12.06
N ALA A 179 22.39 27.62 12.13
CA ALA A 179 21.81 26.64 11.23
C ALA A 179 20.29 26.66 11.26
N TYR A 180 19.66 26.44 10.09
CA TYR A 180 18.23 26.21 9.98
C TYR A 180 17.78 25.15 10.99
N TYR A 181 16.79 25.47 11.84
CA TYR A 181 16.21 24.49 12.75
C TYR A 181 15.35 23.50 11.95
N LEU A 182 15.99 22.47 11.41
CA LEU A 182 15.32 21.35 10.77
C LEU A 182 14.71 20.47 11.89
N PRO A 183 13.42 20.12 11.82
CA PRO A 183 12.83 19.18 12.76
C PRO A 183 13.61 17.85 12.77
N ARG A 184 13.82 17.27 13.95
CA ARG A 184 14.66 16.05 14.12
C ARG A 184 14.29 14.87 13.24
N HIS A 185 13.02 14.79 12.84
CA HIS A 185 12.50 13.74 11.98
C HIS A 185 12.80 13.96 10.49
N LEU A 186 13.25 15.15 10.08
CA LEU A 186 13.66 15.45 8.71
C LEU A 186 15.18 15.50 8.55
N GLU A 187 15.95 15.21 9.61
CA GLU A 187 17.42 15.24 9.57
C GLU A 187 18.03 14.17 8.65
N SER A 188 17.35 13.04 8.50
CA SER A 188 17.79 11.95 7.61
C SER A 188 16.57 11.24 7.01
N PRO A 189 16.70 10.64 5.82
CA PRO A 189 15.59 9.94 5.17
C PRO A 189 15.11 8.73 6.00
N GLU A 190 16.00 8.10 6.77
CA GLU A 190 15.62 6.99 7.67
C GLU A 190 14.73 7.48 8.81
N ARG A 191 15.07 8.63 9.41
CA ARG A 191 14.26 9.23 10.49
C ARG A 191 12.93 9.74 10.00
N GLU A 192 12.89 10.27 8.78
CA GLU A 192 11.66 10.68 8.13
C GLU A 192 10.76 9.48 7.94
N ARG A 193 11.30 8.39 7.38
CA ARG A 193 10.55 7.14 7.20
C ARG A 193 10.04 6.58 8.52
N ASP A 194 10.84 6.61 9.59
CA ASP A 194 10.42 6.15 10.91
C ASP A 194 9.33 7.04 11.54
N TYR A 195 9.39 8.34 11.29
CA TYR A 195 8.31 9.26 11.67
C TYR A 195 7.03 8.97 10.88
N LEU A 196 7.11 8.80 9.56
CA LEU A 196 5.97 8.45 8.70
C LEU A 196 5.36 7.09 9.08
N ARG A 197 6.17 6.12 9.51
CA ARG A 197 5.69 4.83 10.05
C ARG A 197 4.86 5.03 11.31
N LYS A 198 5.34 5.82 12.26
CA LYS A 198 4.59 6.14 13.49
C LYS A 198 3.29 6.87 13.16
N MET A 199 3.30 7.82 12.24
CA MET A 199 2.08 8.51 11.80
C MET A 199 1.09 7.55 11.13
N SER A 200 1.59 6.67 10.26
CA SER A 200 0.78 5.64 9.60
C SER A 200 0.14 4.66 10.59
N GLU A 201 0.78 4.35 11.71
CA GLU A 201 0.16 3.53 12.77
C GLU A 201 -1.07 4.22 13.39
N HIS A 202 -1.03 5.54 13.57
CA HIS A 202 -2.19 6.29 14.04
C HIS A 202 -3.30 6.31 12.97
N VAL A 203 -2.92 6.49 11.70
CA VAL A 203 -3.86 6.42 10.57
C VAL A 203 -4.56 5.07 10.52
N ILE A 204 -3.83 3.97 10.68
CA ILE A 204 -4.39 2.61 10.74
C ILE A 204 -5.37 2.49 11.89
N HIS A 205 -4.99 2.95 13.09
CA HIS A 205 -5.86 2.88 14.27
C HIS A 205 -7.18 3.64 14.11
N TYR A 206 -7.15 4.79 13.41
CA TYR A 206 -8.32 5.66 13.28
C TYR A 206 -9.21 5.37 12.08
N LEU A 207 -8.67 4.75 11.02
CA LEU A 207 -9.39 4.54 9.76
C LEU A 207 -9.71 3.07 9.46
N PHE A 208 -8.88 2.13 9.91
CA PHE A 208 -9.03 0.70 9.60
C PHE A 208 -9.79 -0.05 10.69
N PRO A 209 -10.39 -1.20 10.36
CA PRO A 209 -10.99 -2.09 11.35
C PRO A 209 -9.98 -2.53 12.43
N PRO A 210 -10.42 -2.80 13.68
CA PRO A 210 -9.52 -3.12 14.80
C PRO A 210 -8.60 -4.31 14.56
N CYS A 211 -9.01 -5.28 13.74
CA CYS A 211 -8.21 -6.46 13.39
C CYS A 211 -6.87 -6.08 12.73
N TYR A 212 -6.83 -4.99 11.96
CA TYR A 212 -5.61 -4.48 11.33
C TYR A 212 -4.62 -3.87 12.33
N SER A 213 -5.12 -3.31 13.44
CA SER A 213 -4.26 -2.74 14.50
C SER A 213 -3.70 -3.81 15.45
N GLN A 214 -4.46 -4.90 15.65
CA GLN A 214 -4.13 -5.98 16.59
C GLN A 214 -3.22 -7.06 15.98
N ALA A 215 -3.26 -7.26 14.67
CA ALA A 215 -2.41 -8.23 13.98
C ALA A 215 -1.06 -7.59 13.57
N SER A 216 0.04 -7.99 14.22
CA SER A 216 1.37 -7.42 13.95
C SER A 216 1.81 -7.46 12.48
N PRO A 217 1.66 -8.58 11.73
CA PRO A 217 2.12 -8.64 10.34
C PRO A 217 1.32 -7.76 9.39
N ILE A 218 -0.02 -7.78 9.53
CA ILE A 218 -0.92 -6.98 8.69
C ILE A 218 -0.71 -5.49 8.96
N ARG A 219 -0.58 -5.11 10.23
CA ARG A 219 -0.26 -3.74 10.62
C ARG A 219 1.03 -3.25 9.99
N GLN A 220 2.08 -4.08 10.03
CA GLN A 220 3.38 -3.74 9.42
C GLN A 220 3.23 -3.60 7.90
N LEU A 221 2.56 -4.53 7.23
CA LEU A 221 2.36 -4.48 5.78
C LEU A 221 1.60 -3.21 5.36
N VAL A 222 0.44 -2.93 5.97
CA VAL A 222 -0.35 -1.73 5.65
C VAL A 222 0.44 -0.47 5.97
N ARG A 223 1.20 -0.45 7.07
CA ARG A 223 2.06 0.68 7.43
C ARG A 223 3.13 0.94 6.37
N GLU A 224 3.84 -0.07 5.90
CA GLU A 224 4.86 0.11 4.86
C GLU A 224 4.21 0.52 3.52
N VAL A 225 3.03 0.00 3.17
CA VAL A 225 2.30 0.43 1.97
C VAL A 225 1.90 1.91 2.05
N LEU A 226 1.40 2.36 3.21
CA LEU A 226 1.05 3.77 3.42
C LEU A 226 2.28 4.67 3.29
N VAL A 227 3.40 4.32 3.93
CA VAL A 227 4.62 5.12 3.91
C VAL A 227 5.26 5.14 2.52
N CYS A 228 5.52 3.98 1.94
CA CYS A 228 6.33 3.85 0.72
C CYS A 228 5.57 4.07 -0.58
N LYS A 229 4.23 4.01 -0.57
CA LYS A 229 3.45 4.13 -1.83
C LYS A 229 2.42 5.24 -1.77
N ALA A 230 1.67 5.36 -0.69
CA ALA A 230 0.64 6.38 -0.62
C ALA A 230 1.25 7.76 -0.36
N ILE A 231 2.06 7.90 0.69
CA ILE A 231 2.61 9.20 1.08
C ILE A 231 3.58 9.72 0.03
N GLU A 232 4.56 8.91 -0.39
CA GLU A 232 5.52 9.29 -1.44
C GLU A 232 4.83 9.80 -2.72
N LEU A 233 3.77 9.10 -3.17
CA LEU A 233 3.02 9.51 -4.37
C LEU A 233 2.27 10.84 -4.18
N ILE A 234 1.66 11.04 -3.00
CA ILE A 234 0.88 12.26 -2.73
C ILE A 234 1.81 13.47 -2.53
N THR A 235 3.02 13.24 -2.02
CA THR A 235 4.01 14.30 -1.80
C THR A 235 4.93 14.55 -2.99
N ASP A 236 4.84 13.74 -4.05
CA ASP A 236 5.65 13.93 -5.25
C ASP A 236 5.29 15.26 -5.94
N PRO A 237 6.24 16.20 -6.08
CA PRO A 237 5.99 17.49 -6.71
C PRO A 237 5.53 17.34 -8.16
N ASP A 238 6.05 16.36 -8.91
CA ASP A 238 5.66 16.15 -10.30
C ASP A 238 4.22 15.65 -10.40
N PHE A 239 3.82 14.69 -9.57
CA PHE A 239 2.43 14.25 -9.45
C PHE A 239 1.49 15.42 -9.16
N ILE A 240 1.80 16.26 -8.16
CA ILE A 240 0.99 17.44 -7.81
C ILE A 240 0.89 18.41 -9.00
N ASN A 241 2.03 18.76 -9.61
CA ASN A 241 2.08 19.69 -10.73
C ASN A 241 1.24 19.20 -11.91
N GLN A 242 1.35 17.92 -12.27
CA GLN A 242 0.54 17.32 -13.34
C GLN A 242 -0.95 17.39 -13.03
N LYS A 243 -1.37 17.13 -11.78
CA LYS A 243 -2.78 17.25 -11.39
C LYS A 243 -3.31 18.67 -11.48
N VAL A 244 -2.52 19.66 -11.08
CA VAL A 244 -2.89 21.08 -11.23
C VAL A 244 -3.08 21.45 -12.69
N ILE A 245 -2.17 21.03 -13.58
CA ILE A 245 -2.27 21.29 -15.03
C ILE A 245 -3.53 20.65 -15.61
N VAL A 246 -3.77 19.37 -15.31
CA VAL A 246 -4.97 18.64 -15.77
C VAL A 246 -6.24 19.35 -15.31
N TYR A 247 -6.28 19.81 -14.07
CA TYR A 247 -7.43 20.53 -13.52
C TYR A 247 -7.68 21.86 -14.27
N ILE A 248 -6.64 22.67 -14.49
CA ILE A 248 -6.73 23.93 -15.25
C ILE A 248 -7.22 23.67 -16.68
N GLN A 249 -6.70 22.63 -17.33
CA GLN A 249 -7.12 22.25 -18.68
C GLN A 249 -8.60 21.84 -18.72
N GLN A 250 -9.05 21.01 -17.78
CA GLN A 250 -10.45 20.61 -17.67
C GLN A 250 -11.37 21.82 -17.46
N GLN A 251 -11.00 22.74 -16.57
CA GLN A 251 -11.78 23.96 -16.33
C GLN A 251 -11.90 24.82 -17.60
N SER A 252 -10.78 25.02 -18.32
CA SER A 252 -10.79 25.77 -19.59
C SER A 252 -11.73 25.15 -20.64
N GLN A 253 -11.77 23.82 -20.74
CA GLN A 253 -12.66 23.11 -21.66
C GLN A 253 -14.12 23.23 -21.25
N THR A 254 -14.43 23.18 -19.95
CA THR A 254 -15.80 23.39 -19.45
C THR A 254 -16.28 24.81 -19.70
N ASP A 255 -15.41 25.82 -19.54
CA ASP A 255 -15.76 27.22 -19.81
C ASP A 255 -15.99 27.49 -21.30
N VAL A 256 -15.15 26.91 -22.17
CA VAL A 256 -15.35 26.96 -23.63
C VAL A 256 -16.67 26.27 -24.01
N SER A 257 -16.95 25.11 -23.42
CA SER A 257 -18.20 24.38 -23.68
C SER A 257 -19.43 25.09 -23.14
N ARG A 258 -19.32 25.85 -22.04
CA ARG A 258 -20.42 26.67 -21.50
C ARG A 258 -20.68 27.92 -22.34
N LYS A 259 -19.64 28.52 -22.94
CA LYS A 259 -19.77 29.71 -23.79
C LYS A 259 -20.38 29.41 -25.16
N LYS A 260 -20.16 28.22 -25.73
CA LYS A 260 -20.68 27.83 -27.06
C LYS A 260 -22.23 27.90 -27.17
N PRO A 261 -23.03 27.29 -26.26
CA PRO A 261 -24.49 27.42 -26.27
C PRO A 261 -24.97 28.84 -25.96
N SER A 262 -24.27 29.57 -25.09
CA SER A 262 -24.61 30.95 -24.73
C SER A 262 -24.44 31.91 -25.92
N ALA A 263 -23.36 31.75 -26.69
CA ALA A 263 -23.10 32.53 -27.89
C ALA A 263 -24.09 32.20 -29.02
N TYR A 264 -24.48 30.92 -29.13
CA TYR A 264 -25.52 30.49 -30.06
C TYR A 264 -26.90 31.04 -29.68
N ALA A 265 -27.25 31.07 -28.39
CA ALA A 265 -28.50 31.65 -27.91
C ALA A 265 -28.60 33.16 -28.16
N SER A 266 -27.50 33.90 -28.05
CA SER A 266 -27.48 35.34 -28.33
C SER A 266 -27.64 35.71 -29.81
N THR A 267 -27.49 34.77 -30.74
CA THR A 267 -27.73 35.00 -32.18
C THR A 267 -29.18 34.88 -32.62
N PHE A 268 -30.12 34.50 -31.72
CA PHE A 268 -31.56 34.38 -32.01
C PHE A 268 -32.40 35.55 -31.51
N VAL A 269 -31.77 36.61 -31.02
CA VAL A 269 -32.40 37.87 -30.59
C VAL A 269 -31.96 38.98 -31.54
#